data_AF-A0A1J4K4D3-F1
#
_entry.id   AF-A0A1J4K4D3-F1
#
_cell.length_a   1.000
_cell.length_b   1.000
_cell.length_c   1.000
_cell.angle_alpha   90.00
_cell.angle_beta   90.00
_cell.angle_gamma   90.00
#
_symmetry.space_group_name_H-M   'P 1'
#
loop_
_entity.id
_entity.type
_entity.pdbx_description
1 polymer ?
#
loop_
_entity_poly.entity_id
_entity_poly.type
_entity_poly.pdbx_seq_one_letter_code
_entity_poly.pdbx_strand_id
1 'polypeptide(L)'
;MRFIYLSIYLSVISMTVTIIVLNNTKSWLHRSGLYYFDNSLMNSIKLSGICTCLSTVILFYQVYNKTELKTVVLSFLIGTVSILEFYTGLSLVFDVRSYLSTFRWKWIQNLHSVKICEIQKIFNCCGFDNVVEFNHCFCEIVNPQPCLAVMSSLLKKPIKSTGFLMINLCISHLVSIGMVWMDLLNDKSPKYNDIEVENSKEAFLN
;
A
#
# COMPACT_ATOMS: atom_id res chain seq x y z
N MET A 1 22.28 -19.76 3.28
CA MET A 1 20.86 -19.62 3.64
C MET A 1 20.09 -19.37 2.34
N ARG A 2 19.07 -20.16 2.01
CA ARG A 2 18.29 -19.93 0.77
C ARG A 2 17.56 -18.59 0.85
N PHE A 3 17.54 -17.83 -0.23
CA PHE A 3 16.94 -16.49 -0.26
C PHE A 3 15.42 -16.56 -0.02
N ILE A 4 14.80 -17.72 -0.30
CA ILE A 4 13.38 -17.97 -0.05
C ILE A 4 12.98 -17.82 1.42
N TYR A 5 13.84 -18.18 2.39
CA TYR A 5 13.52 -18.03 3.82
C TYR A 5 13.49 -16.55 4.24
N LEU A 6 14.39 -15.75 3.67
CA LEU A 6 14.43 -14.30 3.92
C LEU A 6 13.21 -13.61 3.28
N SER A 7 12.81 -14.05 2.08
CA SER A 7 11.57 -13.58 1.43
C SER A 7 10.32 -13.91 2.27
N ILE A 8 10.22 -15.11 2.85
CA ILE A 8 9.13 -15.47 3.77
C ILE A 8 9.14 -14.54 5.00
N TYR A 9 10.30 -14.32 5.62
CA TYR A 9 10.44 -13.43 6.77
C TYR A 9 10.00 -12.00 6.47
N LEU A 10 10.44 -11.44 5.32
CA LEU A 10 10.02 -10.12 4.86
C LEU A 10 8.52 -10.05 4.57
N SER A 11 7.93 -11.12 4.04
CA SER A 11 6.49 -11.20 3.78
C SER A 11 5.68 -11.15 5.08
N VAL A 12 6.14 -11.83 6.14
CA VAL A 12 5.51 -11.78 7.48
C VAL A 12 5.63 -10.38 8.10
N ILE A 13 6.79 -9.72 7.98
CA ILE A 13 6.95 -8.33 8.42
C ILE A 13 5.99 -7.42 7.65
N SER A 14 5.91 -7.58 6.33
CA SER A 14 5.03 -6.78 5.46
C SER A 14 3.57 -6.93 5.86
N MET A 15 3.14 -8.13 6.27
CA MET A 15 1.79 -8.36 6.79
C MET A 15 1.54 -7.57 8.09
N THR A 16 2.51 -7.57 9.00
CA THR A 16 2.42 -6.80 10.26
C THR A 16 2.35 -5.30 9.97
N VAL A 17 3.20 -4.80 9.06
CA VAL A 17 3.17 -3.39 8.63
C VAL A 17 1.82 -3.04 8.01
N THR A 18 1.26 -3.91 7.16
CA THR A 18 -0.05 -3.68 6.54
C THR A 18 -1.16 -3.56 7.57
N ILE A 19 -1.17 -4.39 8.61
CA ILE A 19 -2.14 -4.29 9.71
C ILE A 19 -2.00 -2.95 10.45
N ILE A 20 -0.76 -2.52 10.71
CA ILE A 20 -0.48 -1.21 11.34
C ILE A 20 -1.00 -0.07 10.46
N VAL A 21 -0.71 -0.11 9.15
CA VAL A 21 -1.19 0.88 8.17
C VAL A 21 -2.71 0.93 8.14
N LEU A 22 -3.36 -0.23 8.11
CA LEU A 22 -4.82 -0.34 8.08
C LEU A 22 -5.43 0.28 9.34
N ASN A 23 -4.92 -0.06 10.52
CA ASN A 23 -5.43 0.44 11.79
C ASN A 23 -5.20 1.95 11.95
N ASN A 24 -4.01 2.44 11.60
CA ASN A 24 -3.70 3.86 11.63
C ASN A 24 -4.60 4.64 10.68
N THR A 25 -4.76 4.14 9.45
CA THR A 25 -5.57 4.79 8.42
C THR A 25 -7.05 4.80 8.79
N LYS A 26 -7.56 3.68 9.30
CA LYS A 26 -8.94 3.58 9.80
C LYS A 26 -9.18 4.54 10.96
N SER A 27 -8.24 4.62 11.90
CA SER A 27 -8.35 5.49 13.08
C SER A 27 -8.47 6.96 12.69
N TRP A 28 -7.59 7.48 11.83
CA TRP A 28 -7.65 8.89 11.45
C TRP A 28 -8.80 9.20 10.48
N LEU A 29 -9.16 8.29 9.56
CA LEU A 29 -10.33 8.46 8.69
C LEU A 29 -11.63 8.50 9.49
N HIS A 30 -11.76 7.67 10.52
CA HIS A 30 -12.94 7.66 11.38
C HIS A 30 -12.99 8.91 12.27
N ARG A 31 -11.87 9.31 12.87
CA ARG A 31 -11.80 10.53 13.72
C ARG A 31 -12.08 11.81 12.93
N SER A 32 -11.70 11.85 11.66
CA SER A 32 -11.96 13.01 10.78
C SER A 32 -13.34 12.99 10.12
N GLY A 33 -14.09 11.89 10.22
CA GLY A 33 -15.34 11.70 9.47
C GLY A 33 -15.15 11.50 7.95
N LEU A 34 -13.92 11.55 7.44
CA LEU A 34 -13.65 11.40 6.01
C LEU A 34 -13.91 9.99 5.47
N TYR A 35 -14.01 8.99 6.36
CA TYR A 35 -14.45 7.63 6.02
C TYR A 35 -15.77 7.60 5.21
N TYR A 36 -16.65 8.58 5.39
CA TYR A 36 -17.91 8.66 4.64
C TYR A 36 -17.74 9.04 3.18
N PHE A 37 -16.70 9.81 2.83
CA PHE A 37 -16.49 10.22 1.45
C PHE A 37 -15.83 9.13 0.65
N ASP A 38 -14.82 8.45 1.17
CA ASP A 38 -14.10 7.49 0.35
C ASP A 38 -13.51 6.31 1.10
N ASN A 39 -13.79 5.14 0.53
CA ASN A 39 -13.22 3.87 0.94
C ASN A 39 -12.09 3.42 0.01
N SER A 40 -11.75 4.17 -1.05
CA SER A 40 -10.71 3.79 -2.03
C SER A 40 -9.36 3.50 -1.36
N LEU A 41 -8.88 4.41 -0.50
CA LEU A 41 -7.62 4.24 0.24
C LEU A 41 -7.66 3.00 1.14
N MET A 42 -8.78 2.81 1.86
CA MET A 42 -8.99 1.66 2.74
C MET A 42 -9.00 0.35 1.94
N ASN A 43 -9.64 0.34 0.76
CA ASN A 43 -9.71 -0.80 -0.13
C ASN A 43 -8.35 -1.12 -0.74
N SER A 44 -7.55 -0.10 -1.09
CA SER A 44 -6.17 -0.29 -1.57
C SER A 44 -5.30 -0.96 -0.50
N ILE A 45 -5.39 -0.53 0.77
CA ILE A 45 -4.64 -1.15 1.87
C ILE A 45 -5.12 -2.58 2.14
N LYS A 46 -6.43 -2.84 2.05
CA LYS A 46 -6.98 -4.20 2.20
C LYS A 46 -6.49 -5.13 1.08
N LEU A 47 -6.49 -4.64 -0.17
CA LEU A 47 -6.00 -5.39 -1.31
C LEU A 47 -4.51 -5.75 -1.14
N SER A 48 -3.70 -4.77 -0.72
CA SER A 48 -2.29 -4.99 -0.33
C SER A 48 -2.13 -6.11 0.70
N GLY A 49 -2.97 -6.11 1.74
CA GLY A 49 -2.97 -7.14 2.78
C GLY A 49 -3.32 -8.53 2.26
N ILE A 50 -4.33 -8.63 1.38
CA ILE A 50 -4.71 -9.89 0.73
C ILE A 50 -3.55 -10.41 -0.13
N CYS A 51 -2.94 -9.54 -0.93
CA CYS A 51 -1.80 -9.91 -1.78
C CYS A 51 -0.60 -10.37 -0.96
N THR A 52 -0.29 -9.71 0.15
CA THR A 52 0.80 -10.10 1.07
C THR A 52 0.51 -11.44 1.77
N CYS A 53 -0.75 -11.71 2.11
CA CYS A 53 -1.14 -12.99 2.69
C CYS A 53 -0.98 -14.13 1.67
N LEU A 54 -1.51 -13.95 0.45
CA LEU A 54 -1.38 -14.92 -0.64
C LEU A 54 0.08 -15.15 -1.02
N SER A 55 0.90 -14.11 -1.06
CA SER A 55 2.33 -14.24 -1.34
C SER A 55 3.03 -15.11 -0.31
N THR A 56 2.75 -14.90 0.98
CA THR A 56 3.33 -15.68 2.07
C THR A 56 3.00 -17.17 1.93
N VAL A 57 1.72 -17.50 1.66
CA VAL A 57 1.27 -18.89 1.51
C VAL A 57 1.95 -19.57 0.32
N ILE A 58 2.07 -18.87 -0.81
CA ILE A 58 2.68 -19.43 -2.01
C ILE A 58 4.18 -19.61 -1.84
N LEU A 59 4.88 -18.64 -1.23
CA LEU A 59 6.31 -18.76 -0.89
C LEU A 59 6.55 -19.97 0.00
N PHE A 60 5.69 -20.18 1.00
CA PHE A 60 5.77 -21.37 1.86
C PHE A 60 5.57 -22.65 1.04
N TYR A 61 4.58 -22.71 0.14
CA TYR A 61 4.36 -23.86 -0.73
C TYR A 61 5.54 -24.12 -1.71
N GLN A 62 6.19 -23.07 -2.20
CA GLN A 62 7.32 -23.16 -3.13
C GLN A 62 8.53 -23.83 -2.48
N VAL A 63 8.74 -23.67 -1.17
CA VAL A 63 9.77 -24.40 -0.40
C VAL A 63 9.61 -25.92 -0.56
N TYR A 64 8.37 -26.42 -0.70
CA TYR A 64 8.09 -27.85 -0.78
C TYR A 64 7.94 -28.38 -2.21
N ASN A 65 7.32 -27.62 -3.11
CA ASN A 65 6.84 -28.15 -4.41
C ASN A 65 7.48 -27.50 -5.66
N LYS A 66 8.56 -26.70 -5.51
CA LYS A 66 9.40 -26.14 -6.60
C LYS A 66 8.66 -25.88 -7.93
N THR A 67 7.63 -25.02 -7.91
CA THR A 67 6.83 -24.71 -9.11
C THR A 67 7.17 -23.34 -9.70
N GLU A 68 7.76 -23.32 -10.89
CA GLU A 68 8.24 -22.09 -11.53
C GLU A 68 7.11 -21.17 -12.04
N LEU A 69 6.12 -21.73 -12.75
CA LEU A 69 5.04 -20.94 -13.38
C LEU A 69 4.23 -20.14 -12.34
N LYS A 70 3.89 -20.78 -11.21
CA LYS A 70 3.14 -20.13 -10.12
C LYS A 70 3.90 -18.94 -9.54
N THR A 71 5.22 -19.07 -9.44
CA THR A 71 6.11 -18.05 -8.90
C THR A 71 6.21 -16.82 -9.82
N VAL A 72 6.26 -17.04 -11.14
CA VAL A 72 6.27 -15.96 -12.13
C VAL A 72 4.96 -15.18 -12.11
N VAL A 73 3.82 -15.89 -12.16
CA VAL A 73 2.48 -15.25 -12.13
C VAL A 73 2.28 -14.46 -10.85
N LEU A 74 2.68 -15.03 -9.70
CA LEU A 74 2.59 -14.34 -8.42
C LEU A 74 3.46 -13.08 -8.38
N SER A 75 4.72 -13.18 -8.84
CA SER A 75 5.64 -12.05 -8.87
C SER A 75 5.08 -10.89 -9.68
N PHE A 76 4.43 -11.19 -10.82
CA PHE A 76 3.77 -10.19 -11.64
C PHE A 76 2.59 -9.52 -10.93
N LEU A 77 1.75 -10.30 -10.25
CA LEU A 77 0.61 -9.78 -9.48
C LEU A 77 1.07 -8.87 -8.32
N ILE A 78 2.04 -9.33 -7.52
CA ILE A 78 2.60 -8.55 -6.41
C ILE A 78 3.27 -7.29 -6.95
N GLY A 79 4.04 -7.39 -8.05
CA GLY A 79 4.69 -6.24 -8.67
C GLY A 79 3.68 -5.17 -9.12
N THR A 80 2.57 -5.60 -9.74
CA THR A 80 1.49 -4.69 -10.16
C THR A 80 0.87 -3.96 -8.96
N VAL A 81 0.58 -4.68 -7.87
CA VAL A 81 0.05 -4.10 -6.64
C VAL A 81 1.05 -3.15 -5.99
N SER A 82 2.34 -3.51 -5.99
CA SER A 82 3.42 -2.67 -5.45
C SER A 82 3.52 -1.33 -6.17
N ILE A 83 3.35 -1.33 -7.51
CA ILE A 83 3.34 -0.08 -8.30
C ILE A 83 2.16 0.81 -7.92
N LEU A 84 0.96 0.22 -7.72
CA LEU A 84 -0.21 0.97 -7.27
C LEU A 84 -0.04 1.54 -5.86
N GLU A 85 0.54 0.76 -4.95
CA GLU A 85 0.89 1.21 -3.59
C GLU A 85 1.89 2.36 -3.63
N PHE A 86 2.90 2.26 -4.48
CA PHE A 86 3.92 3.29 -4.64
C PHE A 86 3.32 4.59 -5.18
N TYR A 87 2.51 4.50 -6.24
CA TYR A 87 1.82 5.67 -6.80
C TYR A 87 0.92 6.35 -5.77
N THR A 88 0.10 5.56 -5.06
CA THR A 88 -0.78 6.07 -4.01
C THR A 88 0.04 6.68 -2.86
N GLY A 89 1.08 5.99 -2.42
CA GLY A 89 1.97 6.46 -1.36
C GLY A 89 2.68 7.76 -1.71
N LEU A 90 3.20 7.89 -2.93
CA LEU A 90 3.79 9.12 -3.45
C LEU A 90 2.77 10.27 -3.44
N SER A 91 1.56 10.04 -3.96
CA SER A 91 0.50 11.05 -3.97
C SER A 91 0.20 11.58 -2.57
N LEU A 92 0.11 10.69 -1.57
CA LEU A 92 -0.16 11.07 -0.18
C LEU A 92 1.01 11.81 0.48
N VAL A 93 2.26 11.44 0.15
CA VAL A 93 3.46 12.06 0.72
C VAL A 93 3.71 13.45 0.16
N PHE A 94 3.59 13.62 -1.16
CA PHE A 94 3.96 14.85 -1.84
C PHE A 94 2.81 15.86 -1.89
N ASP A 95 1.57 15.41 -2.09
CA ASP A 95 0.44 16.32 -2.33
C ASP A 95 -0.82 15.94 -1.54
N VAL A 96 -0.75 16.15 -0.23
CA VAL A 96 -1.87 15.97 0.71
C VAL A 96 -3.09 16.79 0.29
N ARG A 97 -2.87 18.02 -0.21
CA ARG A 97 -3.96 18.93 -0.57
C ARG A 97 -4.70 18.42 -1.80
N SER A 98 -4.00 17.94 -2.83
CA SER A 98 -4.64 17.32 -3.99
C SER A 98 -5.34 16.01 -3.66
N TYR A 99 -4.81 15.21 -2.73
CA TYR A 99 -5.55 14.04 -2.23
C TYR A 99 -6.88 14.47 -1.59
N LEU A 100 -6.85 15.44 -0.66
CA LEU A 100 -8.07 15.91 -0.01
C LEU A 100 -9.05 16.57 -0.99
N SER A 101 -8.56 17.27 -2.02
CA SER A 101 -9.41 17.92 -3.02
C SER A 101 -10.22 16.91 -3.86
N THR A 102 -9.81 15.64 -3.93
CA THR A 102 -10.62 14.57 -4.55
C THR A 102 -11.98 14.39 -3.85
N PHE A 103 -12.09 14.78 -2.57
CA PHE A 103 -13.35 14.74 -1.83
C PHE A 103 -14.31 15.87 -2.20
N ARG A 104 -13.87 16.90 -2.93
CA ARG A 104 -14.68 18.08 -3.29
C ARG A 104 -16.01 17.70 -3.91
N TRP A 105 -15.99 16.81 -4.90
CA TRP A 105 -17.20 16.41 -5.61
C TRP A 105 -18.21 15.75 -4.67
N LYS A 106 -17.75 14.80 -3.86
CA LYS A 106 -18.60 14.10 -2.88
C LYS A 106 -19.06 15.03 -1.77
N TRP A 107 -18.25 16.02 -1.39
CA TRP A 107 -18.61 17.07 -0.45
C TRP A 107 -19.78 17.90 -0.98
N ILE A 108 -19.69 18.38 -2.22
CA ILE A 108 -20.73 19.17 -2.87
C ILE A 108 -22.04 18.37 -2.98
N GLN A 109 -21.96 17.09 -3.34
CA GLN A 109 -23.14 16.23 -3.42
C GLN A 109 -23.84 16.01 -2.07
N ASN A 110 -23.12 16.11 -0.96
CA ASN A 110 -23.63 15.80 0.39
C ASN A 110 -23.79 17.05 1.25
N LEU A 111 -23.86 18.22 0.63
CA LEU A 111 -23.79 19.52 1.31
C LEU A 111 -24.82 19.75 2.41
N HIS A 112 -26.02 19.20 2.23
CA HIS A 112 -27.11 19.29 3.18
C HIS A 112 -27.11 18.17 4.23
N SER A 113 -26.09 17.31 4.22
CA SER A 113 -26.01 16.19 5.15
C SER A 113 -25.49 16.61 6.52
N VAL A 114 -26.08 16.03 7.57
CA VAL A 114 -25.61 16.18 8.96
C VAL A 114 -24.11 15.85 9.09
N LYS A 115 -23.62 14.91 8.29
CA LYS A 115 -22.22 14.47 8.27
C LYS A 115 -21.25 15.58 7.87
N ILE A 116 -21.60 16.40 6.87
CA ILE A 116 -20.77 17.56 6.48
C ILE A 116 -20.71 18.56 7.61
N CYS A 117 -21.84 18.86 8.26
CA CYS A 117 -21.87 19.78 9.40
C CYS A 117 -21.05 19.25 10.58
N GLU A 118 -21.06 17.94 10.85
CA GLU A 118 -20.20 17.32 11.86
C GLU A 118 -18.72 17.49 11.54
N ILE A 119 -18.31 17.28 10.29
CA ILE A 119 -16.92 17.44 9.87
C ILE A 119 -16.49 18.91 9.98
N GLN A 120 -17.32 19.85 9.52
CA GLN A 120 -17.10 21.29 9.69
C GLN A 120 -16.91 21.69 11.15
N LYS A 121 -17.73 21.10 12.05
CA LYS A 121 -17.61 21.31 13.50
C LYS A 121 -16.33 20.71 14.09
N ILE A 122 -15.94 19.49 13.69
CA ILE A 122 -14.72 18.82 14.14
C ILE A 122 -13.48 19.66 13.77
N PHE A 123 -13.46 20.20 12.56
CA PHE A 123 -12.33 20.96 12.04
C PHE A 123 -12.44 22.47 12.29
N ASN A 124 -13.54 22.95 12.89
CA ASN A 124 -13.82 24.37 13.08
C ASN A 124 -13.61 25.18 11.78
N CYS A 125 -14.21 24.72 10.69
CA CYS A 125 -14.07 25.28 9.34
C CYS A 125 -15.42 25.35 8.63
N CYS A 126 -15.51 26.14 7.55
CA CYS A 126 -16.74 26.27 6.77
C CYS A 126 -16.49 26.26 5.26
N GLY A 127 -17.45 25.70 4.54
CA GLY A 127 -17.31 25.39 3.12
C GLY A 127 -16.17 24.42 2.82
N PHE A 128 -15.89 24.15 1.55
CA PHE A 128 -14.81 23.23 1.18
C PHE A 128 -13.57 23.99 0.73
N ASP A 129 -13.66 24.71 -0.39
CA ASP A 129 -12.57 25.54 -0.93
C ASP A 129 -12.72 27.00 -0.52
N ASN A 130 -13.97 27.46 -0.36
CA ASN A 130 -14.28 28.82 0.05
C ASN A 130 -15.25 28.81 1.23
N VAL A 131 -15.12 29.81 2.11
CA VAL A 131 -15.98 29.97 3.30
C VAL A 131 -17.45 30.14 2.93
N VAL A 132 -17.73 30.92 1.88
CA VAL A 132 -19.08 31.36 1.50
C VAL A 132 -19.73 30.40 0.49
N GLU A 133 -19.07 29.29 0.17
CA GLU A 133 -19.58 28.38 -0.85
C GLU A 133 -20.96 27.85 -0.45
N PHE A 134 -21.23 27.61 0.84
CA PHE A 134 -22.46 26.92 1.25
C PHE A 134 -22.95 27.28 2.68
N ASN A 135 -23.98 28.13 2.77
CA ASN A 135 -24.55 28.64 4.04
C ASN A 135 -25.53 27.67 4.75
N HIS A 136 -25.52 26.37 4.43
CA HIS A 136 -26.55 25.46 4.95
C HIS A 136 -26.31 25.02 6.39
N CYS A 137 -25.07 24.68 6.75
CA CYS A 137 -24.68 24.54 8.15
C CYS A 137 -24.40 25.96 8.63
N PHE A 138 -25.22 26.51 9.54
CA PHE A 138 -24.99 27.84 10.11
C PHE A 138 -23.56 27.92 10.65
N CYS A 139 -22.70 28.62 9.91
CA CYS A 139 -21.29 28.75 10.23
C CYS A 139 -21.16 29.82 11.32
N GLU A 140 -21.33 29.42 12.58
CA GLU A 140 -21.25 30.31 13.74
C GLU A 140 -19.80 30.63 14.17
N ILE A 141 -18.82 30.20 13.38
CA ILE A 141 -17.40 30.32 13.70
C ILE A 141 -16.94 31.76 13.47
N VAL A 142 -16.29 32.35 14.47
CA VAL A 142 -15.67 33.68 14.33
C VAL A 142 -14.42 33.55 13.46
N ASN A 143 -14.42 34.18 12.28
CA ASN A 143 -13.39 34.08 11.24
C ASN A 143 -13.21 32.65 10.67
N PRO A 144 -14.22 32.13 9.96
CA PRO A 144 -14.15 30.79 9.40
C PRO A 144 -13.07 30.68 8.33
N GLN A 145 -12.41 29.53 8.29
CA GLN A 145 -11.46 29.15 7.24
C GLN A 145 -12.05 28.04 6.37
N PRO A 146 -11.63 27.93 5.09
CA PRO A 146 -12.03 26.80 4.24
C PRO A 146 -11.60 25.46 4.81
N CYS A 147 -12.48 24.47 4.79
CA CYS A 147 -12.17 23.16 5.35
C CYS A 147 -11.00 22.46 4.66
N LEU A 148 -10.82 22.61 3.35
CA LEU A 148 -9.68 22.02 2.65
C LEU A 148 -8.35 22.53 3.23
N ALA A 149 -8.24 23.82 3.54
CA ALA A 149 -7.03 24.41 4.12
C ALA A 149 -6.76 23.87 5.53
N VAL A 150 -7.78 23.85 6.38
CA VAL A 150 -7.68 23.37 7.77
C VAL A 150 -7.38 21.87 7.83
N MET A 151 -8.13 21.06 7.08
CA MET A 151 -7.90 19.61 6.97
C MET A 151 -6.51 19.30 6.41
N SER A 152 -6.04 20.04 5.40
CA SER A 152 -4.70 19.85 4.83
C SER A 152 -3.59 20.11 5.85
N SER A 153 -3.80 21.02 6.81
CA SER A 153 -2.86 21.28 7.89
C SER A 153 -2.90 20.17 8.96
N LEU A 154 -4.09 19.88 9.49
CA LEU A 154 -4.27 18.96 10.61
C LEU A 154 -4.06 17.49 10.24
N LEU A 155 -4.46 17.09 9.03
CA LEU A 155 -4.30 15.73 8.54
C LEU A 155 -2.98 15.49 7.79
N LYS A 156 -2.12 16.51 7.65
CA LYS A 156 -0.84 16.39 6.95
C LYS A 156 0.00 15.23 7.48
N LYS A 157 0.20 15.18 8.80
CA LYS A 157 1.03 14.16 9.44
C LYS A 157 0.47 12.74 9.27
N PRO A 158 -0.81 12.44 9.62
CA PRO A 158 -1.34 11.10 9.45
C PRO A 158 -1.40 10.66 7.98
N ILE A 159 -1.78 11.55 7.05
CA ILE A 159 -1.82 11.24 5.62
C ILE A 159 -0.43 10.91 5.09
N LYS A 160 0.57 11.76 5.37
CA LYS A 160 1.96 11.49 4.96
C LYS A 160 2.49 10.21 5.61
N SER A 161 2.17 9.94 6.86
CA SER A 161 2.55 8.70 7.54
C SER A 161 1.97 7.47 6.84
N THR A 162 0.70 7.49 6.45
CA THR A 162 0.10 6.41 5.63
C THR A 162 0.85 6.28 4.31
N GLY A 163 1.13 7.39 3.62
CA GLY A 163 1.86 7.37 2.35
C GLY A 163 3.28 6.78 2.45
N PHE A 164 4.06 7.16 3.46
CA PHE A 164 5.39 6.59 3.70
C PHE A 164 5.33 5.10 3.96
N LEU A 165 4.34 4.64 4.73
CA LEU A 165 4.20 3.21 5.01
C LEU A 165 3.81 2.42 3.74
N MET A 166 2.97 2.99 2.86
CA MET A 166 2.66 2.37 1.56
C MET A 166 3.90 2.27 0.66
N ILE A 167 4.77 3.30 0.65
CA ILE A 167 6.04 3.23 -0.08
C ILE A 167 6.94 2.13 0.48
N ASN A 168 7.02 2.00 1.81
CA ASN A 168 7.81 0.94 2.45
C ASN A 168 7.27 -0.46 2.16
N LEU A 169 5.94 -0.63 2.05
CA LEU A 169 5.32 -1.89 1.64
C LEU A 169 5.74 -2.27 0.22
N CYS A 170 5.65 -1.33 -0.73
CA CYS A 170 6.14 -1.54 -2.11
C CYS A 170 7.61 -1.98 -2.13
N ILE A 171 8.50 -1.27 -1.43
CA ILE A 171 9.93 -1.65 -1.37
C ILE A 171 10.09 -3.06 -0.82
N SER A 172 9.35 -3.40 0.24
CA SER A 172 9.41 -4.73 0.85
C SER A 172 8.93 -5.83 -0.10
N HIS A 173 7.87 -5.58 -0.87
CA HIS A 173 7.38 -6.49 -1.90
C HIS A 173 8.37 -6.65 -3.05
N LEU A 174 8.94 -5.57 -3.56
CA LEU A 174 9.95 -5.62 -4.64
C LEU A 174 11.22 -6.36 -4.22
N VAL A 175 11.68 -6.13 -2.99
CA VAL A 175 12.82 -6.86 -2.42
C VAL A 175 12.49 -8.35 -2.28
N SER A 176 11.28 -8.68 -1.80
CA SER A 176 10.83 -10.07 -1.68
C SER A 176 10.78 -10.77 -3.05
N ILE A 177 10.22 -10.12 -4.08
CA ILE A 177 10.23 -10.62 -5.46
C ILE A 177 11.67 -10.84 -5.92
N GLY A 178 12.55 -9.85 -5.79
CA GLY A 178 13.95 -9.95 -6.20
C GLY A 178 14.67 -11.15 -5.57
N MET A 179 14.46 -11.39 -4.27
CA MET A 179 15.04 -12.54 -3.57
C MET A 179 14.56 -13.88 -4.13
N VAL A 180 13.28 -13.98 -4.48
CA VAL A 180 12.70 -15.20 -5.06
C VAL A 180 13.29 -15.47 -6.44
N TRP A 181 13.44 -14.44 -7.27
CA TRP A 181 14.07 -14.57 -8.59
C TRP A 181 15.55 -14.97 -8.49
N MET A 182 16.30 -14.41 -7.54
CA MET A 182 17.68 -14.81 -7.29
C MET A 182 17.80 -16.29 -6.87
N ASP A 183 16.87 -16.79 -6.04
CA ASP A 183 16.83 -18.20 -5.65
C ASP A 183 16.56 -19.11 -6.86
N LEU A 184 15.60 -18.73 -7.73
CA LEU A 184 15.29 -19.46 -8.97
C LEU A 184 16.46 -19.47 -9.97
N LEU A 185 17.19 -18.36 -10.10
CA LEU A 185 18.34 -18.27 -11.00
C LEU A 185 19.52 -19.11 -10.47
N ASN A 186 19.73 -19.12 -9.15
CA ASN A 186 20.77 -19.94 -8.53
C ASN A 186 20.49 -21.45 -8.66
N ASP A 187 19.21 -21.87 -8.57
CA ASP A 187 18.81 -23.28 -8.75
C ASP A 187 19.00 -23.75 -10.22
N LYS A 188 19.01 -22.82 -11.19
CA LYS A 188 19.27 -23.10 -12.62
C LYS A 188 20.74 -23.03 -13.02
N SER A 189 21.64 -22.59 -12.12
CA SER A 189 23.08 -22.68 -12.33
C SER A 189 23.42 -24.16 -12.57
N PRO A 190 23.87 -24.54 -13.77
CA PRO A 190 23.97 -25.93 -14.12
C PRO A 190 24.97 -26.63 -13.20
N LYS A 191 24.64 -27.85 -12.76
CA LYS A 191 25.61 -28.88 -12.39
C LYS A 191 26.44 -29.30 -13.61
N TYR A 192 26.98 -28.33 -14.35
CA TYR A 192 27.78 -28.57 -15.55
C TYR A 192 29.12 -29.24 -15.19
N ASN A 193 29.58 -29.02 -13.96
CA ASN A 193 30.81 -29.63 -13.45
C ASN A 193 30.66 -31.12 -13.12
N ASP A 194 29.45 -31.66 -13.01
CA ASP A 194 29.28 -33.10 -12.72
C ASP A 194 29.28 -33.94 -14.02
N ILE A 195 28.83 -33.37 -15.14
CA ILE A 195 28.76 -34.08 -16.43
C ILE A 195 30.13 -34.07 -17.16
N GLU A 196 30.91 -33.00 -17.03
CA GLU A 196 32.28 -32.97 -17.59
C GLU A 196 33.27 -33.88 -16.85
N VAL A 197 33.06 -34.12 -15.54
CA VAL A 197 33.91 -35.04 -14.76
C VAL A 197 33.59 -36.50 -15.05
N GLU A 198 32.35 -36.83 -15.42
CA GLU A 198 31.97 -38.20 -15.78
C GLU A 198 32.45 -38.56 -17.21
N ASN A 199 32.30 -37.65 -18.17
CA ASN A 199 32.79 -37.85 -19.54
C ASN A 199 34.33 -37.86 -19.64
N SER A 200 35.03 -37.11 -18.79
CA SER A 200 36.51 -37.16 -18.74
C SER A 200 37.05 -38.43 -18.08
N LYS A 201 36.29 -39.10 -17.20
CA LYS A 201 36.66 -40.39 -16.63
C LYS A 201 36.47 -41.55 -17.62
N GLU A 202 35.42 -41.52 -18.44
CA GLU A 202 35.22 -42.54 -19.49
C GLU A 202 36.25 -42.42 -20.62
N ALA A 203 36.74 -41.22 -20.92
CA ALA A 203 37.79 -41.01 -21.92
C ALA A 203 39.19 -41.49 -21.48
N PHE A 204 39.41 -41.74 -20.19
CA PHE A 204 40.69 -42.25 -19.66
C PHE A 204 40.74 -43.79 -19.52
N LEU A 205 39.61 -44.47 -19.71
CA LEU A 205 39.49 -45.92 -19.53
C LEU A 205 39.40 -46.71 -20.85
N ASN A 206 39.45 -46.03 -22.00
CA ASN A 206 39.56 -46.60 -23.34
C ASN A 206 40.88 -46.19 -23.99
#